data_AF-K1SHR9-F1
#
_entry.id   AF-K1SHR9-F1
#
_cell.length_a   1.000
_cell.length_b   1.000
_cell.length_c   1.000
_cell.angle_alpha   90.00
_cell.angle_beta   90.00
_cell.angle_gamma   90.00
#
_symmetry.space_group_name_H-M   'P 1'
#
loop_
_entity.id
_entity.type
_entity.pdbx_description
1 polymer ?
#
loop_
_entity_poly.entity_id
_entity_poly.type
_entity_poly.pdbx_seq_one_letter_code
_entity_poly.pdbx_strand_id
1 'polypeptide(L)'
;METKEKKKEGLSRLFEIAGQKKGLLFLAGLLSAGSAVCMLVPYWAVYEVLKELLTHGTSPASVDEAGMIRWGWIAFCGLIGGLVLLYAALMSSHVAAFRILYGLRVRLSEHIGKLSLGYLNNTSTGAIKKTMEQNIEKIEGFIAHTIPDLVNVVATVVVMLVIFFSLDTWLTAVCLAVVLLSFALQFSNFMGKKAREFMSIYYDAQEKMSASAVQYVRGMPVVKIFGQSVRSFRQFNAEIQAYKTFALKCCDTYQNGMIAFTVL
;
A
#
# COMPACT_ATOMS: atom_id res chain seq x y z
N MET A 1 -36.06 -21.58 -10.30
CA MET A 1 -34.61 -21.65 -10.56
C MET A 1 -33.94 -20.55 -9.76
N GLU A 2 -33.54 -20.84 -8.53
CA GLU A 2 -32.74 -19.91 -7.73
C GLU A 2 -31.32 -19.90 -8.30
N THR A 3 -30.91 -18.77 -8.87
CA THR A 3 -29.53 -18.53 -9.27
C THR A 3 -28.64 -18.62 -8.03
N LYS A 4 -27.89 -19.73 -7.89
CA LYS A 4 -26.75 -19.82 -6.96
C LYS A 4 -25.80 -18.66 -7.26
N GLU A 5 -25.89 -17.57 -6.50
CA GLU A 5 -24.87 -16.52 -6.53
C GLU A 5 -23.52 -17.16 -6.22
N LYS A 6 -22.58 -17.08 -7.17
CA LYS A 6 -21.21 -17.54 -6.97
C LYS A 6 -20.67 -16.83 -5.73
N LYS A 7 -20.19 -17.61 -4.74
CA LYS A 7 -19.46 -17.07 -3.59
C LYS A 7 -18.35 -16.15 -4.11
N LYS A 8 -18.46 -14.86 -3.82
CA LYS A 8 -17.43 -13.88 -4.14
C LYS A 8 -16.19 -14.20 -3.30
N GLU A 9 -15.04 -14.37 -3.96
CA GLU A 9 -13.77 -14.68 -3.30
C GLU A 9 -12.79 -13.49 -3.42
N GLY A 10 -11.88 -13.38 -2.44
CA GLY A 10 -10.83 -12.37 -2.41
C GLY A 10 -11.34 -10.92 -2.38
N LEU A 11 -10.86 -10.09 -3.31
CA LEU A 11 -11.15 -8.66 -3.40
C LEU A 11 -12.65 -8.36 -3.55
N SER A 12 -13.39 -9.18 -4.28
CA SER A 12 -14.83 -8.97 -4.49
C SER A 12 -15.62 -9.06 -3.19
N ARG A 13 -15.20 -9.96 -2.27
CA ARG A 13 -15.80 -10.08 -0.94
C ARG A 13 -15.40 -8.92 -0.02
N LEU A 14 -14.16 -8.44 -0.13
CA LEU A 14 -13.70 -7.26 0.60
C LEU A 14 -14.50 -6.01 0.20
N PHE A 15 -14.75 -5.82 -1.11
CA PHE A 15 -15.61 -4.72 -1.59
C PHE A 15 -17.06 -4.84 -1.12
N GLU A 16 -17.60 -6.05 -1.00
CA GLU A 16 -18.94 -6.27 -0.45
C GLU A 16 -19.01 -5.91 1.05
N ILE A 17 -17.98 -6.29 1.82
CA ILE A 17 -17.85 -5.94 3.25
C ILE A 17 -17.68 -4.43 3.41
N ALA A 18 -16.81 -3.80 2.61
CA ALA A 18 -16.64 -2.36 2.54
C ALA A 18 -17.97 -1.65 2.18
N GLY A 19 -18.75 -2.26 1.30
CA GLY A 19 -20.05 -1.78 0.83
C GLY A 19 -21.15 -1.66 1.90
N GLN A 20 -20.91 -2.04 3.16
CA GLN A 20 -21.89 -1.80 4.25
C GLN A 20 -22.00 -0.32 4.63
N LYS A 21 -20.99 0.51 4.33
CA LYS A 21 -20.98 1.96 4.58
C LYS A 21 -20.59 2.76 3.33
N LYS A 22 -21.30 2.51 2.22
CA LYS A 22 -21.03 3.14 0.90
C LYS A 22 -20.94 4.66 0.95
N GLY A 23 -21.78 5.32 1.76
CA GLY A 23 -21.82 6.79 1.82
C GLY A 23 -20.50 7.41 2.33
N LEU A 24 -19.96 6.90 3.44
CA LEU A 24 -18.70 7.40 4.01
C LEU A 24 -17.48 7.06 3.14
N LEU A 25 -17.48 5.87 2.52
CA LEU A 25 -16.40 5.47 1.61
C LEU A 25 -16.44 6.24 0.29
N PHE A 26 -17.64 6.51 -0.25
CA PHE A 26 -17.80 7.35 -1.43
C PHE A 26 -17.37 8.79 -1.14
N LEU A 27 -17.76 9.33 0.02
CA LEU A 27 -17.29 10.64 0.49
C LEU A 27 -15.77 10.67 0.62
N ALA A 28 -15.17 9.67 1.26
CA ALA A 28 -13.72 9.57 1.40
C ALA A 28 -13.02 9.53 0.03
N GLY A 29 -13.55 8.76 -0.93
CA GLY A 29 -13.04 8.74 -2.30
C GLY A 29 -13.15 10.10 -3.00
N LEU A 30 -14.30 10.77 -2.89
CA LEU A 30 -14.51 12.09 -3.50
C LEU A 30 -13.56 13.15 -2.92
N LEU A 31 -13.42 13.19 -1.60
CA LEU A 31 -12.49 14.09 -0.92
C LEU A 31 -11.04 13.79 -1.28
N SER A 32 -10.69 12.50 -1.41
CA SER A 32 -9.36 12.08 -1.83
C SER A 32 -9.04 12.51 -3.27
N ALA A 33 -10.01 12.38 -4.19
CA ALA A 33 -9.87 12.87 -5.55
C ALA A 33 -9.74 14.40 -5.60
N GLY A 34 -10.54 15.13 -4.81
CA GLY A 34 -10.41 16.58 -4.68
C GLY A 34 -9.05 17.01 -4.14
N SER A 35 -8.53 16.29 -3.14
CA SER A 35 -7.20 16.49 -2.59
C SER A 35 -6.11 16.32 -3.66
N ALA A 36 -6.19 15.26 -4.47
CA ALA A 36 -5.25 15.01 -5.56
C ALA A 36 -5.18 16.21 -6.54
N VAL A 37 -6.33 16.77 -6.93
CA VAL A 37 -6.36 17.95 -7.81
C VAL A 37 -5.73 19.16 -7.12
N CYS A 38 -6.08 19.42 -5.87
CA CYS A 38 -5.52 20.55 -5.11
C CYS A 38 -4.01 20.43 -4.91
N MET A 39 -3.49 19.23 -4.68
CA MET A 39 -2.05 18.96 -4.57
C MET A 39 -1.30 19.17 -5.89
N LEU A 40 -1.99 19.16 -7.04
CA LEU A 40 -1.38 19.48 -8.34
C LEU A 40 -1.31 20.98 -8.63
N VAL A 41 -2.12 21.80 -7.97
CA VAL A 41 -2.15 23.27 -8.15
C VAL A 41 -0.78 23.93 -7.93
N PRO A 42 0.00 23.60 -6.88
CA PRO A 42 1.34 24.16 -6.70
C PRO A 42 2.28 23.89 -7.88
N TYR A 43 2.23 22.68 -8.46
CA TYR A 43 3.07 22.35 -9.62
C TYR A 43 2.70 23.17 -10.85
N TRP A 44 1.40 23.39 -11.07
CA TRP A 44 0.92 24.25 -12.15
C TRP A 44 1.30 25.72 -11.93
N ALA A 45 1.18 26.21 -10.70
CA ALA A 45 1.58 27.58 -10.35
C ALA A 45 3.08 27.80 -10.59
N VAL A 46 3.93 26.82 -10.22
CA VAL A 46 5.37 26.87 -10.53
C VAL A 46 5.62 26.90 -12.04
N TYR A 47 4.88 26.10 -12.83
CA TYR A 47 4.98 26.12 -14.29
C TYR A 47 4.67 27.51 -14.88
N GLU A 48 3.57 28.16 -14.46
CA GLU A 48 3.21 29.49 -14.95
C GLU A 48 4.24 30.56 -14.53
N VAL A 49 4.73 30.49 -13.29
CA VAL A 49 5.79 31.39 -12.82
C VAL A 49 7.08 31.22 -13.62
N LEU A 50 7.48 29.97 -13.90
CA LEU A 50 8.65 29.68 -14.72
C LEU A 50 8.47 30.14 -16.17
N LYS A 51 7.28 29.93 -16.74
CA LYS A 51 6.95 30.36 -18.09
C LYS A 51 7.08 31.88 -18.23
N GLU A 52 6.51 32.63 -17.29
CA GLU A 52 6.57 34.10 -17.24
C GLU A 52 8.03 34.61 -17.15
N LEU A 53 8.84 33.99 -16.30
CA LEU A 53 10.26 34.33 -16.14
C LEU A 53 11.09 34.00 -17.40
N LEU A 54 10.79 32.90 -18.07
CA LEU A 54 11.51 32.48 -19.28
C LEU A 54 11.13 33.33 -20.50
N THR A 55 9.88 33.77 -20.61
CA THR A 55 9.44 34.64 -21.72
C THR A 55 9.94 36.08 -21.59
N HIS A 56 10.08 36.58 -20.36
CA HIS A 56 10.52 37.96 -20.09
C HIS A 56 11.97 38.07 -19.59
N GLY A 57 12.77 37.01 -19.70
CA GLY A 57 14.14 36.96 -19.16
C GLY A 57 15.13 37.99 -19.74
N THR A 58 14.84 38.57 -20.91
CA THR A 58 15.62 39.66 -21.52
C THR A 58 15.21 41.07 -21.08
N SER A 59 14.09 41.21 -20.35
CA SER A 59 13.58 42.51 -19.87
C SER A 59 12.93 42.35 -18.49
N PRO A 60 13.71 42.41 -17.40
CA PRO A 60 13.20 42.21 -16.03
C PRO A 60 12.07 43.19 -15.63
N ALA A 61 11.99 44.35 -16.29
CA ALA A 61 10.98 45.38 -16.03
C ALA A 61 9.59 45.07 -16.64
N SER A 62 9.48 44.07 -17.52
CA SER A 62 8.19 43.64 -18.10
C SER A 62 7.60 42.40 -17.42
N VAL A 63 8.24 41.90 -16.36
CA VAL A 63 7.76 40.75 -15.59
C VAL A 63 6.56 41.19 -14.73
N ASP A 64 5.45 40.45 -14.81
CA ASP A 64 4.28 40.70 -13.95
C ASP A 64 4.52 40.16 -12.52
N GLU A 65 5.17 40.99 -11.68
CA GLU A 65 5.43 40.67 -10.27
C GLU A 65 4.12 40.37 -9.51
N ALA A 66 3.03 41.07 -9.83
CA ALA A 66 1.74 40.86 -9.18
C ALA A 66 1.11 39.51 -9.57
N GLY A 67 1.25 39.10 -10.83
CA GLY A 67 0.86 37.80 -11.33
C GLY A 67 1.61 36.65 -10.65
N MET A 68 2.92 36.78 -10.47
CA MET A 68 3.74 35.79 -9.77
C MET A 68 3.34 35.63 -8.29
N ILE A 69 3.11 36.74 -7.58
CA ILE A 69 2.65 36.71 -6.19
C ILE A 69 1.27 36.06 -6.09
N ARG A 70 0.37 36.34 -7.04
CA ARG A 70 -0.95 35.70 -7.09
C ARG A 70 -0.84 34.19 -7.28
N TRP A 71 0.02 33.71 -8.18
CA TRP A 71 0.29 32.29 -8.34
C TRP A 71 0.90 31.65 -7.09
N GLY A 72 1.76 32.38 -6.37
CA GLY A 72 2.27 31.96 -5.07
C GLY A 72 1.17 31.73 -4.03
N TRP A 73 0.21 32.65 -3.92
CA TRP A 73 -0.95 32.48 -3.04
C TRP A 73 -1.89 31.35 -3.49
N ILE A 74 -2.09 31.18 -4.80
CA ILE A 74 -2.87 30.08 -5.36
C ILE A 74 -2.21 28.73 -5.01
N ALA A 75 -0.89 28.62 -5.13
CA ALA A 75 -0.14 27.44 -4.73
C ALA A 75 -0.30 27.15 -3.24
N PHE A 76 -0.17 28.16 -2.39
CA PHE A 76 -0.31 28.02 -0.94
C PHE A 76 -1.72 27.57 -0.55
N CYS A 77 -2.76 28.22 -1.08
CA CYS A 77 -4.15 27.84 -0.85
C CYS A 77 -4.47 26.46 -1.41
N GLY A 78 -3.93 26.10 -2.57
CA GLY A 78 -4.07 24.77 -3.17
C GLY A 78 -3.45 23.68 -2.29
N LEU A 79 -2.25 23.90 -1.76
CA LEU A 79 -1.58 22.97 -0.86
C LEU A 79 -2.35 22.78 0.45
N ILE A 80 -2.79 23.88 1.08
CA ILE A 80 -3.58 23.81 2.32
C ILE A 80 -4.91 23.11 2.07
N GLY A 81 -5.62 23.50 1.00
CA GLY A 81 -6.88 22.87 0.61
C GLY A 81 -6.70 21.37 0.35
N GLY A 82 -5.64 21.00 -0.35
CA GLY A 82 -5.28 19.60 -0.61
C GLY A 82 -5.04 18.82 0.67
N LEU A 83 -4.28 19.36 1.62
CA LEU A 83 -3.98 18.71 2.89
C LEU A 83 -5.23 18.55 3.76
N VAL A 84 -6.08 19.57 3.83
CA VAL A 84 -7.35 19.53 4.59
C VAL A 84 -8.29 18.49 3.99
N LEU A 85 -8.41 18.44 2.66
CA LEU A 85 -9.23 17.45 1.96
C LEU A 85 -8.69 16.03 2.17
N LEU A 86 -7.36 15.84 2.14
CA LEU A 86 -6.74 14.54 2.41
C LEU A 86 -7.03 14.07 3.82
N TYR A 87 -6.86 14.95 4.80
CA TYR A 87 -7.15 14.65 6.20
C TYR A 87 -8.62 14.28 6.40
N ALA A 88 -9.54 15.05 5.81
CA ALA A 88 -10.96 14.77 5.87
C ALA A 88 -11.33 13.45 5.16
N ALA A 89 -10.68 13.12 4.04
CA ALA A 89 -10.84 11.84 3.35
C ALA A 89 -10.43 10.66 4.25
N LEU A 90 -9.24 10.74 4.84
CA LEU A 90 -8.70 9.71 5.74
C LEU A 90 -9.58 9.54 6.99
N MET A 91 -10.01 10.64 7.61
CA MET A 91 -10.92 10.57 8.76
C MET A 91 -12.26 9.91 8.41
N SER A 92 -12.88 10.29 7.28
CA SER A 92 -14.10 9.65 6.79
C SER A 92 -13.90 8.13 6.58
N SER A 93 -12.76 7.77 6.00
CA SER A 93 -12.40 6.38 5.72
C SER A 93 -12.17 5.55 6.99
N HIS A 94 -11.43 6.08 7.97
CA HIS A 94 -11.23 5.42 9.27
C HIS A 94 -12.55 5.23 10.03
N VAL A 95 -13.42 6.24 10.04
CA VAL A 95 -14.75 6.12 10.67
C VAL A 95 -15.58 5.02 10.00
N ALA A 96 -15.52 4.91 8.66
CA ALA A 96 -16.17 3.82 7.94
C ALA A 96 -15.55 2.45 8.32
N ALA A 97 -14.22 2.36 8.31
CA ALA A 97 -13.48 1.14 8.63
C ALA A 97 -13.80 0.64 10.05
N PHE A 98 -13.70 1.48 11.08
CA PHE A 98 -13.98 1.06 12.46
C PHE A 98 -15.41 0.57 12.66
N ARG A 99 -16.40 1.20 12.02
CA ARG A 99 -17.79 0.72 12.08
C ARG A 99 -17.97 -0.65 11.43
N ILE A 100 -17.30 -0.89 10.30
CA ILE A 100 -17.31 -2.17 9.60
C ILE A 100 -16.61 -3.24 10.45
N LEU A 101 -15.45 -2.93 11.01
CA LEU A 101 -14.70 -3.82 11.89
C LEU A 101 -15.49 -4.19 13.13
N TYR A 102 -16.14 -3.23 13.77
CA TYR A 102 -17.02 -3.48 14.91
C TYR A 102 -18.14 -4.46 14.53
N GLY A 103 -18.84 -4.23 13.42
CA GLY A 103 -19.89 -5.13 12.92
C GLY A 103 -19.37 -6.53 12.60
N LEU A 104 -18.17 -6.65 12.04
CA LEU A 104 -17.52 -7.94 11.79
C LEU A 104 -17.19 -8.67 13.09
N ARG A 105 -16.65 -7.98 14.09
CA ARG A 105 -16.33 -8.57 15.40
C ARG A 105 -17.60 -9.08 16.09
N VAL A 106 -18.67 -8.29 16.12
CA VAL A 106 -19.96 -8.72 16.70
C VAL A 106 -20.50 -9.97 16.01
N ARG A 107 -20.57 -9.98 14.66
CA ARG A 107 -21.06 -11.15 13.91
C ARG A 107 -20.18 -12.38 14.10
N LEU A 108 -18.85 -12.19 14.18
CA LEU A 108 -17.93 -13.30 14.40
C LEU A 108 -18.10 -13.87 15.81
N SER A 109 -18.24 -13.03 16.83
CA SER A 109 -18.51 -13.46 18.22
C SER A 109 -19.84 -14.22 18.33
N GLU A 110 -20.91 -13.73 17.70
CA GLU A 110 -22.20 -14.42 17.64
C GLU A 110 -22.11 -15.78 16.92
N HIS A 111 -21.32 -15.84 15.84
CA HIS A 111 -21.12 -17.07 15.09
C HIS A 111 -20.33 -18.11 15.89
N ILE A 112 -19.26 -17.68 16.58
CA ILE A 112 -18.48 -18.54 17.48
C ILE A 112 -19.36 -19.13 18.58
N GLY A 113 -20.28 -18.34 19.14
CA GLY A 113 -21.24 -18.82 20.16
C GLY A 113 -22.22 -19.88 19.66
N LYS A 114 -22.38 -20.06 18.34
CA LYS A 114 -23.26 -21.05 17.72
C LYS A 114 -22.52 -22.28 17.18
N LEU A 115 -21.18 -22.30 17.25
CA LEU A 115 -20.38 -23.43 16.77
C LEU A 115 -20.48 -24.62 17.73
N SER A 116 -20.39 -25.83 17.18
CA SER A 116 -20.42 -27.04 18.00
C SER A 116 -19.16 -27.14 18.87
N LEU A 117 -19.30 -27.72 20.06
CA LEU A 117 -18.16 -28.00 20.95
C LEU A 117 -17.10 -28.85 20.24
N GLY A 118 -17.50 -29.75 19.32
CA GLY A 118 -16.57 -30.53 18.51
C GLY A 118 -15.68 -29.68 17.59
N TYR A 119 -16.20 -28.58 17.02
CA TYR A 119 -15.39 -27.64 16.24
C TYR A 119 -14.44 -26.86 17.14
N LEU A 120 -14.93 -26.37 18.28
CA LEU A 120 -14.13 -25.59 19.23
C LEU A 120 -13.02 -26.42 19.87
N ASN A 121 -13.25 -27.70 20.13
CA ASN A 121 -12.24 -28.60 20.70
C ASN A 121 -11.17 -29.00 19.68
N ASN A 122 -11.52 -29.06 18.39
CA ASN A 122 -10.59 -29.35 17.29
C ASN A 122 -9.89 -28.11 16.73
N THR A 123 -10.27 -26.91 17.15
CA THR A 123 -9.69 -25.65 16.66
C THR A 123 -8.90 -24.97 17.78
N SER A 124 -7.66 -24.60 17.51
CA SER A 124 -6.84 -23.87 18.50
C SER A 124 -7.52 -22.56 18.90
N THR A 125 -7.69 -22.32 20.21
CA THR A 125 -8.16 -21.04 20.75
C THR A 125 -7.32 -19.86 20.25
N GLY A 126 -6.02 -20.09 20.00
CA GLY A 126 -5.13 -19.10 19.41
C GLY A 126 -5.47 -18.77 17.95
N ALA A 127 -5.94 -19.75 17.16
CA ALA A 127 -6.40 -19.53 15.79
C ALA A 127 -7.71 -18.73 15.75
N ILE A 128 -8.62 -18.98 16.70
CA ILE A 128 -9.85 -18.20 16.88
C ILE A 128 -9.50 -16.76 17.25
N LYS A 129 -8.64 -16.56 18.25
CA LYS A 129 -8.17 -15.23 18.66
C LYS A 129 -7.49 -14.47 17.52
N LYS A 130 -6.57 -15.12 16.80
CA LYS A 130 -5.90 -14.56 15.61
C LYS A 130 -6.90 -14.09 14.56
N THR A 131 -7.96 -14.86 14.34
CA THR A 131 -9.00 -14.50 13.37
C THR A 131 -9.82 -13.29 13.83
N MET A 132 -10.18 -13.25 15.11
CA MET A 132 -10.99 -12.17 15.68
C MET A 132 -10.25 -10.84 15.85
N GLU A 133 -8.95 -10.90 16.10
CA GLU A 133 -8.12 -9.70 16.27
C GLU A 133 -7.40 -9.37 14.96
N GLN A 134 -6.35 -10.13 14.63
CA GLN A 134 -5.40 -9.79 13.56
C GLN A 134 -6.02 -9.86 12.16
N ASN A 135 -6.84 -10.88 11.86
CA ASN A 135 -7.41 -11.00 10.51
C ASN A 135 -8.49 -9.94 10.25
N ILE A 136 -9.26 -9.55 11.28
CA ILE A 136 -10.23 -8.45 11.16
C ILE A 136 -9.49 -7.11 11.03
N GLU A 137 -8.44 -6.89 11.81
CA GLU A 137 -7.62 -5.67 11.73
C GLU A 137 -6.98 -5.49 10.35
N LYS A 138 -6.56 -6.56 9.68
CA LYS A 138 -6.08 -6.49 8.29
C LYS A 138 -7.12 -5.94 7.30
N ILE A 139 -8.41 -6.08 7.58
CA ILE A 139 -9.48 -5.51 6.75
C ILE A 139 -9.52 -3.98 6.92
N GLU A 140 -9.12 -3.45 8.09
CA GLU A 140 -9.04 -2.01 8.32
C GLU A 140 -8.08 -1.35 7.36
N GLY A 141 -6.85 -1.86 7.24
CA GLY A 141 -5.84 -1.27 6.36
C GLY A 141 -6.32 -1.16 4.91
N PHE A 142 -7.05 -2.18 4.44
CA PHE A 142 -7.64 -2.17 3.10
C PHE A 142 -8.72 -1.08 2.96
N ILE A 143 -9.63 -0.98 3.92
CA ILE A 143 -10.76 -0.04 3.84
C ILE A 143 -10.29 1.40 4.10
N ALA A 144 -9.51 1.61 5.15
CA ALA A 144 -9.08 2.92 5.65
C ALA A 144 -8.07 3.59 4.72
N HIS A 145 -7.06 2.85 4.23
CA HIS A 145 -5.96 3.41 3.45
C HIS A 145 -6.03 3.02 1.97
N THR A 146 -6.15 1.72 1.66
CA THR A 146 -6.02 1.27 0.26
C THR A 146 -7.11 1.85 -0.65
N ILE A 147 -8.35 1.98 -0.18
CA ILE A 147 -9.43 2.56 -1.00
C ILE A 147 -9.22 4.06 -1.28
N PRO A 148 -9.05 4.95 -0.28
CA PRO A 148 -8.80 6.37 -0.54
C PRO A 148 -7.52 6.62 -1.33
N ASP A 149 -6.45 5.87 -1.05
CA ASP A 149 -5.16 6.02 -1.73
C ASP A 149 -5.27 5.63 -3.21
N LEU A 150 -5.97 4.52 -3.51
CA LEU A 150 -6.19 4.11 -4.89
C LEU A 150 -6.97 5.17 -5.66
N VAL A 151 -8.01 5.76 -5.06
CA VAL A 151 -8.76 6.86 -5.70
C VAL A 151 -7.88 8.09 -5.88
N ASN A 152 -7.04 8.43 -4.89
CA ASN A 152 -6.09 9.54 -4.99
C ASN A 152 -5.12 9.37 -6.15
N VAL A 153 -4.49 8.19 -6.24
CA VAL A 153 -3.48 7.87 -7.26
C VAL A 153 -4.12 7.88 -8.64
N VAL A 154 -5.28 7.25 -8.81
CA VAL A 154 -5.99 7.24 -10.10
C VAL A 154 -6.38 8.66 -10.50
N ALA A 155 -6.92 9.46 -9.58
CA ALA A 155 -7.27 10.85 -9.85
C ALA A 155 -6.03 11.68 -10.25
N THR A 156 -4.93 11.53 -9.51
CA THR A 156 -3.66 12.22 -9.80
C THR A 156 -3.15 11.88 -11.19
N VAL A 157 -3.09 10.58 -11.53
CA VAL A 157 -2.62 10.11 -12.84
C VAL A 157 -3.50 10.65 -13.96
N VAL A 158 -4.84 10.55 -13.81
CA VAL A 158 -5.76 11.05 -14.83
C VAL A 158 -5.59 12.56 -15.05
N VAL A 159 -5.53 13.34 -13.96
CA VAL A 159 -5.39 14.80 -14.03
C VAL A 159 -4.04 15.18 -14.64
N MET A 160 -2.94 14.54 -14.23
CA MET A 160 -1.62 14.77 -14.82
C MET A 160 -1.58 14.44 -16.31
N LEU A 161 -2.19 13.33 -16.74
CA LEU A 161 -2.25 12.98 -18.16
C LEU A 161 -3.02 14.05 -18.95
N VAL A 162 -4.17 14.51 -18.46
CA VAL A 162 -4.93 15.59 -19.12
C VAL A 162 -4.08 16.86 -19.23
N ILE A 163 -3.37 17.23 -18.16
CA ILE A 163 -2.47 18.40 -18.16
C ILE A 163 -1.35 18.23 -19.21
N PHE A 164 -0.67 17.08 -19.22
CA PHE A 164 0.45 16.83 -20.12
C PHE A 164 0.02 16.82 -21.59
N PHE A 165 -1.08 16.13 -21.92
CA PHE A 165 -1.64 16.14 -23.27
C PHE A 165 -2.11 17.52 -23.72
N SER A 166 -2.54 18.39 -22.78
CA SER A 166 -2.89 19.77 -23.09
C SER A 166 -1.68 20.67 -23.39
N LEU A 167 -0.48 20.32 -22.93
CA LEU A 167 0.74 21.09 -23.15
C LEU A 167 1.44 20.68 -24.45
N ASP A 168 1.80 19.39 -24.57
CA ASP A 168 2.45 18.85 -25.76
C ASP A 168 2.12 17.35 -25.89
N THR A 169 1.38 16.99 -26.94
CA THR A 169 0.94 15.61 -27.16
C THR A 169 2.08 14.67 -27.55
N TRP A 170 3.11 15.17 -28.26
CA TRP A 170 4.21 14.36 -28.76
C TRP A 170 5.18 14.01 -27.61
N LEU A 171 5.59 15.01 -26.84
CA LEU A 171 6.46 14.82 -25.69
C LEU A 171 5.80 13.91 -24.66
N THR A 172 4.50 14.12 -24.40
CA THR A 172 3.71 13.27 -23.50
C THR A 172 3.67 11.82 -23.97
N ALA A 173 3.48 11.57 -25.26
CA ALA A 173 3.44 10.22 -25.82
C ALA A 173 4.80 9.50 -25.65
N VAL A 174 5.91 10.21 -25.86
CA VAL A 174 7.26 9.67 -25.66
C VAL A 174 7.49 9.34 -24.18
N CYS A 175 7.17 10.27 -23.27
CA CYS A 175 7.28 10.03 -21.82
C CYS A 175 6.42 8.84 -21.37
N LEU A 176 5.18 8.75 -21.85
CA LEU A 176 4.28 7.64 -21.54
C LEU A 176 4.84 6.30 -22.05
N ALA A 177 5.44 6.28 -23.24
CA ALA A 177 6.07 5.09 -23.78
C ALA A 177 7.23 4.60 -22.90
N VAL A 178 8.07 5.51 -22.39
CA VAL A 178 9.16 5.18 -21.45
C VAL A 178 8.61 4.63 -20.15
N VAL A 179 7.57 5.26 -19.57
CA VAL A 179 6.93 4.78 -18.35
C VAL A 179 6.32 3.38 -18.53
N LEU A 180 5.61 3.16 -19.64
CA LEU A 180 5.03 1.84 -19.96
C LEU A 180 6.11 0.78 -20.18
N LEU A 181 7.22 1.12 -20.82
CA LEU A 181 8.36 0.23 -20.98
C LEU A 181 8.97 -0.14 -19.63
N SER A 182 9.17 0.83 -18.73
CA SER A 182 9.66 0.58 -17.37
C SER A 182 8.72 -0.36 -16.60
N PHE A 183 7.41 -0.15 -16.69
CA PHE A 183 6.44 -1.06 -16.08
C PHE A 183 6.52 -2.46 -16.70
N ALA A 184 6.62 -2.58 -18.03
CA ALA A 184 6.72 -3.86 -18.71
C ALA A 184 8.00 -4.63 -18.29
N LEU A 185 9.14 -3.93 -18.19
CA LEU A 185 10.40 -4.51 -17.71
C LEU A 185 10.30 -4.94 -16.24
N GLN A 186 9.71 -4.11 -15.39
CA GLN A 186 9.51 -4.44 -13.98
C GLN A 186 8.60 -5.66 -13.81
N PHE A 187 7.47 -5.72 -14.52
CA PHE A 187 6.56 -6.86 -14.52
C PHE A 187 7.25 -8.12 -15.06
N SER A 188 8.00 -8.03 -16.16
CA SER A 188 8.76 -9.16 -16.70
C SER A 188 9.74 -9.74 -15.67
N ASN A 189 10.43 -8.86 -14.92
CA ASN A 189 11.42 -9.26 -13.93
C ASN A 189 10.78 -9.87 -12.66
N PHE A 190 9.64 -9.32 -12.20
CA PHE A 190 8.96 -9.79 -10.98
C PHE A 190 8.02 -10.98 -11.19
N MET A 191 7.44 -11.15 -12.38
CA MET A 191 6.46 -12.19 -12.67
C MET A 191 7.04 -13.43 -13.37
N GLY A 192 8.36 -13.45 -13.61
CA GLY A 192 9.06 -14.61 -14.14
C GLY A 192 9.04 -15.81 -13.20
N LYS A 193 9.17 -17.04 -13.77
CA LYS A 193 9.22 -18.29 -13.00
C LYS A 193 10.29 -18.26 -11.90
N LYS A 194 11.47 -17.70 -12.23
CA LYS A 194 12.58 -17.53 -11.28
C LYS A 194 12.23 -16.62 -10.11
N ALA A 195 11.54 -15.49 -10.36
CA ALA A 195 11.13 -14.58 -9.29
C ALA A 195 10.07 -15.20 -8.38
N ARG A 196 9.14 -15.98 -8.94
CA ARG A 196 8.13 -16.70 -8.16
C ARG A 196 8.75 -17.82 -7.31
N GLU A 197 9.69 -18.57 -7.87
CA GLU A 197 10.47 -19.58 -7.14
C GLU A 197 11.32 -18.92 -6.04
N PHE A 198 11.97 -17.80 -6.35
CA PHE A 198 12.74 -17.01 -5.41
C PHE A 198 11.86 -16.54 -4.23
N MET A 199 10.69 -15.99 -4.51
CA MET A 199 9.75 -15.55 -3.47
C MET A 199 9.24 -16.73 -2.62
N SER A 200 9.03 -17.90 -3.23
CA SER A 200 8.64 -19.11 -2.50
C SER A 200 9.73 -19.53 -1.52
N ILE A 201 10.99 -19.57 -1.95
CA ILE A 201 12.12 -19.95 -1.10
C ILE A 201 12.29 -18.92 0.05
N TYR A 202 12.11 -17.63 -0.24
CA TYR A 202 12.14 -16.56 0.76
C TYR A 202 11.12 -16.82 1.88
N TYR A 203 9.85 -17.00 1.50
CA TYR A 203 8.77 -17.19 2.47
C TYR A 203 8.92 -18.51 3.23
N ASP A 204 9.34 -19.59 2.58
CA ASP A 204 9.62 -20.87 3.23
C ASP A 204 10.75 -20.76 4.28
N ALA A 205 11.84 -20.07 3.94
CA ALA A 205 12.96 -19.84 4.86
C ALA A 205 12.53 -18.97 6.05
N GLN A 206 11.72 -17.94 5.81
CA GLN A 206 11.19 -17.07 6.84
C GLN A 206 10.18 -17.78 7.76
N GLU A 207 9.33 -18.65 7.21
CA GLU A 207 8.38 -19.45 7.98
C GLU A 207 9.12 -20.43 8.90
N LYS A 208 10.10 -21.17 8.37
CA LYS A 208 10.93 -22.09 9.14
C LYS A 208 11.62 -21.37 10.30
N MET A 209 12.34 -20.28 10.00
CA MET A 209 13.02 -19.46 11.00
C MET A 209 12.05 -18.96 12.09
N SER A 210 10.86 -18.50 11.70
CA SER A 210 9.84 -18.03 12.65
C SER A 210 9.31 -19.16 13.53
N ALA A 211 9.07 -20.35 12.97
CA ALA A 211 8.60 -21.52 13.70
C ALA A 211 9.66 -22.00 14.72
N SER A 212 10.92 -22.07 14.30
CA SER A 212 12.03 -22.48 15.17
C SER A 212 12.35 -21.44 16.25
N ALA A 213 12.17 -20.15 15.97
CA ALA A 213 12.24 -19.11 17.00
C ALA A 213 11.20 -19.34 18.11
N VAL A 214 9.95 -19.67 17.74
CA VAL A 214 8.89 -19.98 18.73
C VAL A 214 9.24 -21.23 19.53
N GLN A 215 9.76 -22.28 18.89
CA GLN A 215 10.21 -23.49 19.59
C GLN A 215 11.35 -23.20 20.57
N TYR A 216 12.33 -22.39 20.16
CA TYR A 216 13.43 -21.96 21.01
C TYR A 216 12.92 -21.20 22.25
N VAL A 217 11.99 -20.26 22.08
CA VAL A 217 11.38 -19.52 23.20
C VAL A 217 10.66 -20.46 24.16
N ARG A 218 9.88 -21.43 23.64
CA ARG A 218 9.20 -22.44 24.47
C ARG A 218 10.17 -23.39 25.18
N GLY A 219 11.28 -23.75 24.54
CA GLY A 219 12.33 -24.63 25.07
C GLY A 219 13.38 -23.93 25.93
N MET A 220 13.33 -22.60 26.04
CA MET A 220 14.34 -21.79 26.74
C MET A 220 14.57 -22.21 28.20
N PRO A 221 13.55 -22.59 29.00
CA PRO A 221 13.78 -23.09 30.36
C PRO A 221 14.65 -24.35 30.38
N VAL A 222 14.39 -25.29 29.47
CA VAL A 222 15.18 -26.53 29.33
C VAL A 222 16.61 -26.20 28.94
N VAL A 223 16.80 -25.32 27.96
CA VAL A 223 18.14 -24.88 27.51
C VAL A 223 18.95 -24.28 28.67
N LYS A 224 18.32 -23.44 29.51
CA LYS A 224 18.96 -22.83 30.68
C LYS A 224 19.30 -23.85 31.77
N ILE A 225 18.42 -24.83 32.03
CA ILE A 225 18.65 -25.89 33.02
C ILE A 225 19.88 -26.74 32.66
N PHE A 226 20.03 -27.08 31.38
CA PHE A 226 21.15 -27.90 30.91
C PHE A 226 22.41 -27.09 30.55
N GLY A 227 22.43 -25.77 30.78
CA GLY A 227 23.58 -24.91 30.47
C GLY A 227 23.95 -24.87 28.98
N GLN A 228 23.01 -25.20 28.08
CA GLN A 228 23.23 -25.26 26.64
C GLN A 228 23.13 -23.85 26.03
N SER A 229 23.94 -23.54 25.01
CA SER A 229 23.93 -22.21 24.35
C SER A 229 22.92 -22.15 23.20
N VAL A 230 22.63 -20.97 22.64
CA VAL A 230 21.79 -20.83 21.42
C VAL A 230 22.33 -21.68 20.26
N ARG A 231 23.66 -21.84 20.16
CA ARG A 231 24.31 -22.72 19.16
C ARG A 231 24.01 -24.20 19.35
N SER A 232 23.62 -24.60 20.57
CA SER A 232 23.16 -25.96 20.84
C SER A 232 21.80 -26.25 20.21
N PHE A 233 20.97 -25.24 20.00
CA PHE A 233 19.75 -25.35 19.22
C PHE A 233 20.10 -25.29 17.73
N ARG A 234 20.81 -26.33 17.26
CA ARG A 234 21.41 -26.42 15.91
C ARG A 234 20.40 -26.09 14.81
N GLN A 235 19.14 -26.50 15.00
CA GLN A 235 18.05 -26.23 14.08
C GLN A 235 17.79 -24.72 13.89
N PHE A 236 17.62 -23.96 14.98
CA PHE A 236 17.35 -22.52 14.91
C PHE A 236 18.52 -21.74 14.33
N ASN A 237 19.74 -22.06 14.75
CA ASN A 237 20.93 -21.44 14.20
C ASN A 237 21.10 -21.74 12.70
N ALA A 238 20.82 -22.97 12.25
CA ALA A 238 20.88 -23.33 10.83
C ALA A 238 19.85 -22.57 10.00
N GLU A 239 18.62 -22.40 10.50
CA GLU A 239 17.57 -21.67 9.81
C GLU A 239 17.84 -20.17 9.74
N ILE A 240 18.43 -19.58 10.78
CA ILE A 240 18.92 -18.19 10.73
C ILE A 240 20.00 -18.04 9.65
N GLN A 241 20.95 -18.97 9.56
CA GLN A 241 22.00 -18.89 8.54
C GLN A 241 21.44 -19.10 7.13
N ALA A 242 20.46 -19.98 6.95
CA ALA A 242 19.75 -20.17 5.69
C ALA A 242 19.01 -18.89 5.28
N TYR A 243 18.27 -18.27 6.20
CA TYR A 243 17.58 -17.00 5.95
C TYR A 243 18.58 -15.87 5.63
N LYS A 244 19.69 -15.75 6.36
CA LYS A 244 20.77 -14.79 6.09
C LYS A 244 21.33 -14.96 4.68
N THR A 245 21.66 -16.20 4.30
CA THR A 245 22.24 -16.52 2.99
C THR A 245 21.28 -16.13 1.87
N PHE A 246 20.00 -16.42 2.07
CA PHE A 246 18.96 -16.06 1.11
C PHE A 246 18.75 -14.54 1.04
N ALA A 247 18.70 -13.85 2.18
CA ALA A 247 18.57 -12.38 2.23
C ALA A 247 19.74 -11.68 1.53
N LEU A 248 20.98 -12.13 1.73
CA LEU A 248 22.15 -11.61 1.01
C LEU A 248 22.02 -11.85 -0.50
N LYS A 249 21.60 -13.06 -0.91
CA LYS A 249 21.36 -13.37 -2.33
C LYS A 249 20.27 -12.48 -2.95
N CYS A 250 19.25 -12.08 -2.18
CA CYS A 250 18.26 -11.09 -2.62
C CYS A 250 18.94 -9.76 -2.93
N CYS A 251 19.70 -9.25 -1.96
CA CYS A 251 20.40 -7.97 -2.10
C CYS A 251 21.31 -7.99 -3.33
N ASP A 252 22.14 -9.03 -3.48
CA ASP A 252 23.08 -9.15 -4.60
C ASP A 252 22.35 -9.22 -5.96
N THR A 253 21.19 -9.91 -6.02
CA THR A 253 20.41 -10.05 -7.26
C THR A 253 19.80 -8.71 -7.70
N TYR A 254 19.29 -7.91 -6.76
CA TYR A 254 18.65 -6.64 -7.06
C TYR A 254 19.60 -5.44 -7.08
N GLN A 255 20.80 -5.57 -6.51
CA GLN A 255 21.82 -4.52 -6.46
C GLN A 255 22.15 -3.97 -7.84
N ASN A 256 22.45 -4.83 -8.81
CA ASN A 256 22.84 -4.39 -10.15
C ASN A 256 21.70 -3.65 -10.86
N GLY A 257 20.45 -4.10 -10.67
CA GLY A 257 19.27 -3.44 -11.24
C GLY A 257 19.02 -2.06 -10.61
N MET A 258 19.17 -1.94 -9.29
CA MET A 258 19.03 -0.66 -8.59
C MET A 258 20.13 0.33 -8.95
N ILE A 259 21.38 -0.13 -9.09
CA ILE A 259 22.49 0.72 -9.53
C ILE A 259 22.23 1.21 -10.96
N ALA A 260 21.84 0.32 -11.86
CA ALA A 260 21.49 0.71 -13.23
C ALA A 260 20.34 1.72 -13.28
N PHE A 261 19.29 1.56 -12.46
CA PHE A 261 18.17 2.50 -12.39
C PHE A 261 18.53 3.86 -11.77
N THR A 262 19.47 3.90 -10.83
CA THR A 262 19.81 5.16 -10.13
C THR A 262 20.81 6.01 -10.91
N VAL A 263 21.68 5.38 -11.72
CA VAL A 263 22.74 6.05 -12.48
C VAL A 263 22.28 6.51 -13.86
N LEU A 264 21.21 5.91 -14.40
CA LEU A 264 20.71 6.10 -15.77
C LEU A 264 19.42 6.94 -15.73
#